data_AF-A0A7C9LJV4-F1
#
_entry.id   AF-A0A7C9LJV4-F1
#
_cell.length_a   1.000
_cell.length_b   1.000
_cell.length_c   1.000
_cell.angle_alpha   90.00
_cell.angle_beta   90.00
_cell.angle_gamma   90.00
#
_symmetry.space_group_name_H-M   'P 1'
#
loop_
_entity.id
_entity.type
_entity.pdbx_description
1 polymer ?
#
loop_
_entity_poly.entity_id
_entity_poly.type
_entity_poly.pdbx_seq_one_letter_code
_entity_poly.pdbx_strand_id
1 'polypeptide(L)'
;MIRSATLAAALTCTTIATTAPVLADGQLSYTADAGKMGKMQMTESWQGDALRMDIEGMDAYMILRGAEIYSVTASGGQVMVIPLSQLKNMGAAAGQETTQQDQTGVVFPQEINDMRATGETREVAGINGEVFEVKWIDNEGAAQTDTAVLTDNALLLEHQKAKLRFIRAISDEPPNPLLMDMQARGLAALSFGDRFRVTDISDDAGPAGNFELPAEPMNLGNMSNMGQP
;
A
#
# COMPACT_ATOMS: atom_id res chain seq x y z
N MET A 1 -49.28 -63.84 4.24
CA MET A 1 -47.90 -63.58 4.70
C MET A 1 -47.40 -62.34 3.96
N ILE A 2 -47.23 -61.24 4.70
CA ILE A 2 -47.01 -59.88 4.19
C ILE A 2 -45.50 -59.70 3.95
N ARG A 3 -45.11 -59.25 2.76
CA ARG A 3 -43.72 -58.87 2.43
C ARG A 3 -43.60 -57.35 2.50
N SER A 4 -42.91 -56.88 3.52
CA SER A 4 -42.61 -55.46 3.77
C SER A 4 -41.62 -54.92 2.75
N ALA A 5 -41.94 -53.78 2.15
CA ALA A 5 -41.04 -52.96 1.35
C ALA A 5 -40.30 -51.98 2.27
N THR A 6 -38.98 -51.87 2.11
CA THR A 6 -38.15 -50.87 2.81
C THR A 6 -37.55 -49.95 1.77
N LEU A 7 -38.10 -48.73 1.65
CA LEU A 7 -37.47 -47.62 0.93
C LEU A 7 -36.35 -47.07 1.82
N ALA A 8 -35.11 -47.12 1.33
CA ALA A 8 -34.01 -46.34 1.89
C ALA A 8 -33.89 -45.04 1.09
N ALA A 9 -34.27 -43.92 1.71
CA ALA A 9 -34.03 -42.58 1.16
C ALA A 9 -32.60 -42.16 1.51
N ALA A 10 -31.76 -42.01 0.49
CA ALA A 10 -30.41 -41.46 0.64
C ALA A 10 -30.49 -39.92 0.68
N LEU A 11 -30.13 -39.32 1.81
CA LEU A 11 -29.87 -37.88 1.91
C LEU A 11 -28.46 -37.60 1.37
N THR A 12 -28.38 -36.97 0.21
CA THR A 12 -27.13 -36.40 -0.31
C THR A 12 -26.89 -35.05 0.38
N CYS A 13 -25.90 -34.99 1.27
CA CYS A 13 -25.49 -33.75 1.93
C CYS A 13 -24.55 -32.98 0.99
N THR A 14 -25.07 -31.97 0.29
CA THR A 14 -24.28 -31.07 -0.55
C THR A 14 -23.51 -30.10 0.35
N THR A 15 -22.23 -30.37 0.61
CA THR A 15 -21.34 -29.41 1.27
C THR A 15 -21.05 -28.25 0.31
N ILE A 16 -21.65 -27.09 0.59
CA ILE A 16 -21.28 -25.83 -0.06
C ILE A 16 -19.91 -25.44 0.52
N ALA A 17 -18.84 -25.66 -0.24
CA ALA A 17 -17.52 -25.14 0.09
C ALA A 17 -17.57 -23.61 -0.06
N THR A 18 -17.65 -22.89 1.06
CA THR A 18 -17.45 -21.45 1.06
C THR A 18 -15.98 -21.19 0.79
N THR A 19 -15.62 -20.88 -0.45
CA THR A 19 -14.33 -20.26 -0.77
C THR A 19 -14.33 -18.88 -0.12
N ALA A 20 -13.86 -18.78 1.12
CA ALA A 20 -13.51 -17.49 1.68
C ALA A 20 -12.53 -16.82 0.71
N PRO A 21 -12.69 -15.53 0.41
CA PRO A 21 -11.70 -14.81 -0.38
C PRO A 21 -10.39 -14.88 0.40
N VAL A 22 -9.45 -15.68 -0.09
CA VAL A 22 -8.06 -15.64 0.37
C VAL A 22 -7.59 -14.26 -0.07
N LEU A 23 -7.47 -13.33 0.88
CA LEU A 23 -6.70 -12.12 0.68
C LEU A 23 -5.32 -12.59 0.24
N ALA A 24 -4.95 -12.29 -1.00
CA ALA A 24 -3.67 -12.73 -1.52
C ALA A 24 -2.58 -11.94 -0.79
N ASP A 25 -1.69 -12.67 -0.14
CA ASP A 25 -0.46 -12.12 0.43
C ASP A 25 0.51 -11.82 -0.72
N GLY A 26 1.47 -10.94 -0.50
CA GLY A 26 2.49 -10.70 -1.51
C GLY A 26 3.50 -9.63 -1.15
N GLN A 27 4.42 -9.44 -2.09
CA GLN A 27 5.49 -8.47 -2.03
C GLN A 27 5.67 -7.78 -3.38
N LEU A 28 5.96 -6.48 -3.34
CA LEU A 28 6.20 -5.62 -4.49
C LEU A 28 7.48 -4.83 -4.25
N SER A 29 8.44 -4.93 -5.16
CA SER A 29 9.58 -4.04 -5.20
C SER A 29 9.43 -3.05 -6.36
N TYR A 30 9.72 -1.77 -6.10
CA TYR A 30 9.65 -0.72 -7.11
C TYR A 30 10.66 0.40 -6.84
N THR A 31 11.08 1.08 -7.90
CA THR A 31 11.81 2.34 -7.78
C THR A 31 10.84 3.51 -7.81
N ALA A 32 11.00 4.47 -6.90
CA ALA A 32 10.24 5.71 -6.88
C ALA A 32 11.16 6.94 -6.77
N ASP A 33 10.76 8.05 -7.39
CA ASP A 33 11.40 9.35 -7.20
C ASP A 33 10.95 9.97 -5.87
N ALA A 34 11.88 10.08 -4.92
CA ALA A 34 11.67 10.67 -3.61
C ALA A 34 12.14 12.14 -3.53
N GLY A 35 12.09 12.86 -4.66
CA GLY A 35 12.42 14.28 -4.73
C GLY A 35 13.89 14.54 -4.41
N LYS A 36 14.19 15.22 -3.30
CA LYS A 36 15.58 15.61 -2.94
C LYS A 36 16.50 14.41 -2.66
N MET A 37 15.93 13.27 -2.30
CA MET A 37 16.68 12.02 -2.08
C MET A 37 16.96 11.26 -3.39
N GLY A 38 16.38 11.69 -4.51
CA GLY A 38 16.50 11.04 -5.80
C GLY A 38 15.68 9.75 -5.90
N LYS A 39 16.04 8.89 -6.85
CA LYS A 39 15.38 7.59 -7.04
C LYS A 39 15.76 6.64 -5.91
N MET A 40 14.76 6.13 -5.20
CA MET A 40 14.91 5.15 -4.13
C MET A 40 14.25 3.83 -4.53
N GLN A 41 14.82 2.72 -4.07
CA GLN A 41 14.21 1.41 -4.16
C GLN A 41 13.39 1.19 -2.89
N MET A 42 12.13 0.80 -3.08
CA MET A 42 11.21 0.46 -2.01
C MET A 42 10.75 -0.99 -2.18
N THR A 43 10.43 -1.62 -1.06
CA THR A 43 9.77 -2.93 -1.03
C THR A 43 8.56 -2.83 -0.11
N GLU A 44 7.41 -3.20 -0.63
CA GLU A 44 6.17 -3.29 0.12
C GLU A 44 5.72 -4.74 0.20
N SER A 45 5.42 -5.21 1.41
CA SER A 45 4.87 -6.55 1.64
C SER A 45 3.51 -6.43 2.30
N TRP A 46 2.54 -7.23 1.90
CA TRP A 46 1.20 -7.22 2.48
C TRP A 46 0.74 -8.63 2.86
N GLN A 47 0.07 -8.72 4.01
CA GLN A 47 -0.50 -9.95 4.51
C GLN A 47 -1.81 -9.65 5.22
N GLY A 48 -2.93 -10.15 4.68
CA GLY A 48 -4.27 -9.76 5.13
C GLY A 48 -4.47 -8.24 5.16
N ASP A 49 -4.68 -7.68 6.35
CA ASP A 49 -4.86 -6.24 6.56
C ASP A 49 -3.55 -5.48 6.86
N ALA A 50 -2.43 -6.18 6.99
CA ALA A 50 -1.14 -5.57 7.25
C ALA A 50 -0.43 -5.18 5.95
N LEU A 51 0.24 -4.02 5.97
CA LEU A 51 1.14 -3.57 4.91
C LEU A 51 2.42 -3.07 5.56
N ARG A 52 3.56 -3.62 5.15
CA ARG A 52 4.88 -3.17 5.53
C ARG A 52 5.55 -2.50 4.34
N MET A 53 6.22 -1.38 4.58
CA MET A 53 6.98 -0.65 3.58
C MET A 53 8.41 -0.45 4.09
N ASP A 54 9.36 -1.02 3.36
CA ASP A 54 10.80 -0.90 3.60
C ASP A 54 11.43 -0.02 2.52
N ILE A 55 12.37 0.84 2.93
CA ILE A 55 13.13 1.69 2.03
C ILE A 55 14.57 1.20 2.02
N GLU A 56 15.10 0.86 0.85
CA GLU A 56 16.46 0.35 0.75
C GLU A 56 17.48 1.40 1.23
N GLY A 57 18.43 0.97 2.06
CA GLY A 57 19.47 1.83 2.61
C GLY A 57 19.06 2.66 3.84
N MET A 58 17.83 2.47 4.35
CA MET A 58 17.38 3.08 5.60
C MET A 58 17.13 2.01 6.67
N ASP A 59 17.63 2.24 7.89
CA ASP A 59 17.29 1.44 9.08
C ASP A 59 15.92 1.86 9.66
N ALA A 60 14.94 1.99 8.77
CA ALA A 60 13.60 2.45 9.06
C ALA A 60 12.59 1.76 8.14
N TYR A 61 11.44 1.40 8.68
CA TYR A 61 10.31 0.89 7.91
C TYR A 61 8.99 1.37 8.52
N MET A 62 7.95 1.37 7.71
CA MET A 62 6.59 1.65 8.16
C MET A 62 5.75 0.38 8.10
N ILE A 63 4.83 0.25 9.05
CA ILE A 63 3.90 -0.86 9.07
C ILE A 63 2.49 -0.39 9.44
N LEU A 64 1.53 -0.67 8.55
CA LEU A 64 0.11 -0.64 8.85
C LEU A 64 -0.27 -1.97 9.51
N ARG A 65 -0.90 -1.89 10.68
CA ARG A 65 -1.49 -3.03 11.36
C ARG A 65 -2.86 -2.67 11.91
N GLY A 66 -3.90 -3.33 11.41
CA GLY A 66 -5.26 -2.94 11.70
C GLY A 66 -5.57 -1.55 11.11
N ALA A 67 -5.80 -0.57 11.97
CA ALA A 67 -6.09 0.81 11.55
C ALA A 67 -4.98 1.82 11.92
N GLU A 68 -3.90 1.37 12.56
CA GLU A 68 -2.80 2.24 13.00
C GLU A 68 -1.56 1.98 12.16
N ILE A 69 -0.79 3.04 11.91
CA ILE A 69 0.49 2.96 11.23
C ILE A 69 1.59 3.24 12.24
N TYR A 70 2.61 2.41 12.23
CA TYR A 70 3.78 2.53 13.09
C TYR A 70 5.00 2.80 12.23
N SER A 71 5.77 3.81 12.62
CA SER A 71 7.13 3.99 12.14
C SER A 71 8.06 3.20 13.06
N VAL A 72 8.84 2.30 12.48
CA VAL A 72 9.86 1.54 13.19
C VAL A 72 11.22 2.02 12.71
N THR A 73 12.04 2.46 13.65
CA THR A 73 13.40 2.94 13.37
C THR A 73 14.37 2.27 14.33
N ALA A 74 15.56 1.95 13.83
CA ALA A 74 16.66 1.49 14.67
C ALA A 74 17.73 2.59 14.73
N SER A 75 18.04 3.04 15.94
CA SER A 75 19.11 4.02 16.16
C SER A 75 19.90 3.64 17.40
N GLY A 76 21.23 3.57 17.27
CA GLY A 76 22.12 3.24 18.39
C GLY A 76 21.87 1.86 19.02
N GLY A 77 21.37 0.89 18.25
CA GLY A 77 21.02 -0.45 18.75
C GLY A 77 19.69 -0.53 19.51
N GLN A 78 18.94 0.57 19.60
CA GLN A 78 17.60 0.61 20.18
C GLN A 78 16.56 0.72 19.05
N VAL A 79 15.57 -0.17 19.11
CA VAL A 79 14.41 -0.12 18.20
C VAL A 79 13.33 0.75 18.83
N MET A 80 12.90 1.76 18.09
CA MET A 80 11.82 2.66 18.47
C MET A 80 10.62 2.39 17.57
N VAL A 81 9.45 2.21 18.19
CA VAL A 81 8.18 2.00 17.51
C VAL A 81 7.27 3.18 17.85
N ILE A 82 6.98 4.03 16.87
CA ILE A 82 6.25 5.28 17.05
C ILE A 82 4.92 5.20 16.29
N PRO A 83 3.76 5.28 16.96
CA PRO A 83 2.47 5.39 16.29
C PRO A 83 2.34 6.74 15.57
N LEU A 84 1.95 6.73 14.30
CA LEU A 84 1.76 7.95 13.50
C LEU A 84 0.61 8.81 14.04
N SER A 85 -0.42 8.21 14.66
CA SER A 85 -1.48 8.96 15.34
C SER A 85 -0.93 9.91 16.43
N GLN A 86 0.11 9.49 17.16
CA GLN A 86 0.74 10.34 18.16
C GLN A 86 1.56 11.48 17.53
N LEU A 87 2.23 11.22 16.40
CA LEU A 87 2.97 12.26 15.66
C LEU A 87 2.04 13.34 15.11
N LYS A 88 0.88 12.96 14.55
CA LYS A 88 -0.15 13.90 14.08
C LYS A 88 -0.65 14.80 15.21
N ASN A 89 -0.95 14.22 16.37
CA ASN A 89 -1.42 14.97 17.53
C ASN A 89 -0.36 15.97 18.03
N MET A 90 0.92 15.61 17.96
CA MET A 90 2.01 16.51 18.31
C MET A 90 2.21 17.62 17.27
N GLY A 91 2.16 17.31 15.97
CA GLY A 91 2.25 18.29 14.89
C GLY A 91 1.11 19.31 14.94
N ALA A 92 -0.11 18.84 15.14
CA ALA A 92 -1.29 19.69 15.34
C ALA A 92 -1.15 20.58 16.58
N ALA A 93 -0.65 20.05 17.70
CA ALA A 93 -0.39 20.82 18.92
C ALA A 93 0.73 21.87 18.75
N ALA A 94 1.70 21.62 17.86
CA ALA A 94 2.78 22.53 17.52
C ALA A 94 2.42 23.54 16.41
N GLY A 95 1.19 23.51 15.88
CA GLY A 95 0.76 24.37 14.76
C GLY A 95 1.49 24.08 13.45
N GLN A 96 2.08 22.89 13.32
CA GLN A 96 2.77 22.43 12.12
C GLN A 96 1.79 21.54 11.34
N GLU A 97 1.24 22.05 10.24
CA GLU A 97 0.64 21.19 9.21
C GLU A 97 1.78 20.39 8.57
N THR A 98 1.96 19.16 9.04
CA THR A 98 2.91 18.24 8.42
C THR A 98 2.30 17.80 7.10
N THR A 99 2.79 18.37 6.00
CA THR A 99 2.33 18.01 4.66
C THR A 99 2.73 16.56 4.36
N GLN A 100 1.81 15.84 3.71
CA GLN A 100 1.84 14.40 3.38
C GLN A 100 3.14 13.93 2.69
N GLN A 101 3.92 14.88 2.16
CA GLN A 101 5.16 14.70 1.40
C GLN A 101 6.38 14.32 2.25
N ASP A 102 6.48 14.83 3.48
CA ASP A 102 7.71 14.69 4.27
C ASP A 102 7.80 13.36 5.04
N GLN A 103 6.70 12.62 5.18
CA GLN A 103 6.63 11.43 6.04
C GLN A 103 6.65 10.11 5.28
N THR A 104 6.24 10.10 4.00
CA THR A 104 6.13 8.86 3.21
C THR A 104 7.19 8.74 2.12
N GLY A 105 7.92 9.82 1.82
CA GLY A 105 8.97 9.83 0.80
C GLY A 105 8.47 9.59 -0.63
N VAL A 106 7.16 9.53 -0.87
CA VAL A 106 6.56 9.28 -2.19
C VAL A 106 5.78 10.51 -2.62
N VAL A 107 6.26 11.18 -3.67
CA VAL A 107 5.57 12.32 -4.27
C VAL A 107 4.44 11.79 -5.16
N PHE A 108 3.20 11.88 -4.68
CA PHE A 108 2.02 11.64 -5.52
C PHE A 108 1.65 12.91 -6.30
N PRO A 109 1.28 12.81 -7.59
CA PRO A 109 0.78 13.95 -8.36
C PRO A 109 -0.52 14.50 -7.76
N GLN A 110 -0.69 15.83 -7.71
CA GLN A 110 -1.81 16.50 -7.03
C GLN A 110 -3.14 16.31 -7.74
N GLU A 111 -3.14 16.36 -9.07
CA GLU A 111 -4.35 16.21 -9.87
C GLU A 111 -4.03 15.47 -11.15
N ILE A 112 -4.89 14.54 -11.56
CA ILE A 112 -4.82 13.91 -12.87
C ILE A 112 -6.08 14.25 -13.62
N ASN A 113 -5.89 14.83 -14.80
CA ASN A 113 -6.95 15.45 -15.58
C ASN A 113 -7.47 14.50 -16.66
N ASP A 114 -6.63 13.58 -17.15
CA ASP A 114 -6.97 12.70 -18.27
C ASP A 114 -6.08 11.44 -18.30
N MET A 115 -6.65 10.31 -18.72
CA MET A 115 -5.95 9.04 -18.93
C MET A 115 -6.48 8.36 -20.19
N ARG A 116 -5.62 8.28 -21.21
CA ARG A 116 -5.97 7.80 -22.55
C ARG A 116 -5.14 6.59 -22.94
N ALA A 117 -5.81 5.49 -23.29
CA ALA A 117 -5.17 4.32 -23.87
C ALA A 117 -4.50 4.67 -25.21
N THR A 118 -3.26 4.21 -25.40
CA THR A 118 -2.54 4.39 -26.67
C THR A 118 -2.73 3.21 -27.62
N GLY A 119 -3.20 2.06 -27.10
CA GLY A 119 -3.28 0.79 -27.83
C GLY A 119 -1.96 0.02 -27.93
N GLU A 120 -0.87 0.55 -27.37
CA GLU A 120 0.42 -0.14 -27.28
C GLU A 120 0.50 -0.99 -26.01
N THR A 121 1.28 -2.07 -26.07
CA THR A 121 1.59 -2.90 -24.89
C THR A 121 3.08 -2.86 -24.59
N ARG A 122 3.43 -2.99 -23.32
CA ARG A 122 4.80 -3.01 -22.83
C ARG A 122 4.95 -3.96 -21.66
N GLU A 123 6.03 -4.72 -21.66
CA GLU A 123 6.40 -5.58 -20.54
C GLU A 123 7.22 -4.80 -19.50
N VAL A 124 6.83 -4.91 -18.23
CA VAL A 124 7.55 -4.35 -17.08
C VAL A 124 7.57 -5.40 -15.98
N ALA A 125 8.76 -5.73 -15.46
CA ALA A 125 8.94 -6.78 -14.46
C ALA A 125 8.31 -8.13 -14.86
N GLY A 126 8.37 -8.49 -16.15
CA GLY A 126 7.77 -9.72 -16.68
C GLY A 126 6.24 -9.70 -16.80
N ILE A 127 5.59 -8.57 -16.54
CA ILE A 127 4.14 -8.39 -16.66
C ILE A 127 3.83 -7.53 -17.87
N ASN A 128 2.92 -8.01 -18.72
CA ASN A 128 2.38 -7.23 -19.82
C ASN A 128 1.38 -6.19 -19.30
N GLY A 129 1.58 -4.94 -19.69
CA GLY A 129 0.63 -3.86 -19.46
C GLY A 129 0.34 -3.08 -20.74
N GLU A 130 -0.77 -2.35 -20.72
CA GLU A 130 -1.14 -1.40 -21.77
C GLU A 130 -0.56 -0.01 -21.44
N VAL A 131 -0.13 0.68 -22.49
CA VAL A 131 0.48 2.01 -22.39
C VAL A 131 -0.63 3.08 -22.43
N PHE A 132 -0.63 3.94 -21.43
CA PHE A 132 -1.56 5.07 -21.29
C PHE A 132 -0.78 6.39 -21.31
N GLU A 133 -1.37 7.39 -21.97
CA GLU A 133 -0.97 8.79 -21.83
C GLU A 133 -1.76 9.39 -20.67
N VAL A 134 -1.06 9.91 -19.67
CA VAL A 134 -1.64 10.47 -18.44
C VAL A 134 -1.27 11.94 -18.32
N LYS A 135 -2.29 12.80 -18.23
CA LYS A 135 -2.12 14.24 -18.03
C LYS A 135 -2.38 14.59 -16.58
N TRP A 136 -1.44 15.27 -15.95
CA TRP A 136 -1.50 15.57 -14.52
C TRP A 136 -0.95 16.96 -14.23
N ILE A 137 -1.28 17.52 -13.07
CA ILE A 137 -0.79 18.81 -12.61
C ILE A 137 0.18 18.56 -11.46
N ASP A 138 1.37 19.15 -11.56
CA ASP A 138 2.36 19.09 -10.49
C ASP A 138 2.06 20.06 -9.34
N ASN A 139 2.88 20.01 -8.29
CA ASN A 139 2.70 20.85 -7.11
C ASN A 139 2.86 22.35 -7.40
N GLU A 140 3.41 22.72 -8.55
CA GLU A 140 3.58 24.11 -8.99
C GLU A 140 2.39 24.59 -9.85
N GLY A 141 1.41 23.72 -10.09
CA GLY A 141 0.26 24.00 -10.94
C GLY A 141 0.55 23.85 -12.44
N ALA A 142 1.70 23.29 -12.82
CA ALA A 142 2.05 23.10 -14.22
C ALA A 142 1.48 21.77 -14.75
N ALA A 143 0.88 21.84 -15.93
CA ALA A 143 0.36 20.67 -16.63
C ALA A 143 1.53 19.85 -17.21
N GLN A 144 1.53 18.57 -16.86
CA GLN A 144 2.48 17.55 -17.26
C GLN A 144 1.77 16.48 -18.07
N THR A 145 2.50 15.79 -18.95
CA THR A 145 2.01 14.63 -19.68
C THR A 145 3.09 13.55 -19.59
N ASP A 146 2.73 12.44 -18.97
CA ASP A 146 3.60 11.28 -18.79
C ASP A 146 2.97 10.03 -19.40
N THR A 147 3.79 9.01 -19.61
CA THR A 147 3.35 7.69 -20.01
C THR A 147 3.26 6.77 -18.79
N ALA A 148 2.14 6.08 -18.63
CA ALA A 148 1.96 5.03 -17.65
C ALA A 148 1.85 3.66 -18.35
N VAL A 149 2.38 2.61 -17.72
CA VAL A 149 2.09 1.23 -18.13
C VAL A 149 1.19 0.67 -17.06
N LEU A 150 -0.03 0.28 -17.44
CA LEU A 150 -1.06 -0.20 -16.53
C LEU A 150 -1.43 -1.64 -16.85
N THR A 151 -1.83 -2.39 -15.83
CA THR A 151 -2.14 -3.83 -15.95
C THR A 151 -3.34 -4.19 -15.08
N ASP A 152 -4.00 -5.29 -15.44
CA ASP A 152 -5.07 -5.94 -14.67
C ASP A 152 -4.53 -7.10 -13.81
N ASN A 153 -3.21 -7.19 -13.64
CA ASN A 153 -2.57 -8.22 -12.81
C ASN A 153 -3.17 -8.24 -11.39
N ALA A 154 -3.73 -9.39 -11.00
CA ALA A 154 -4.48 -9.55 -9.75
C ALA A 154 -3.67 -9.20 -8.50
N LEU A 155 -2.37 -9.53 -8.49
CA LEU A 155 -1.50 -9.31 -7.34
C LEU A 155 -1.22 -7.81 -7.14
N LEU A 156 -1.01 -7.06 -8.23
CA LEU A 156 -0.91 -5.60 -8.19
C LEU A 156 -2.23 -4.93 -7.78
N LEU A 157 -3.38 -5.49 -8.19
CA LEU A 157 -4.68 -4.97 -7.77
C LEU A 157 -4.92 -5.17 -6.28
N GLU A 158 -4.49 -6.30 -5.70
CA GLU A 158 -4.54 -6.53 -4.25
C GLU A 158 -3.58 -5.60 -3.49
N HIS A 159 -2.35 -5.43 -3.99
CA HIS A 159 -1.40 -4.44 -3.49
C HIS A 159 -2.00 -3.02 -3.48
N GLN A 160 -2.63 -2.60 -4.58
CA GLN A 160 -3.27 -1.29 -4.68
C GLN A 160 -4.36 -1.10 -3.61
N LYS A 161 -5.16 -2.13 -3.31
CA LYS A 161 -6.15 -2.08 -2.21
C LYS A 161 -5.46 -1.91 -0.86
N ALA A 162 -4.36 -2.62 -0.60
CA ALA A 162 -3.58 -2.48 0.64
C ALA A 162 -2.99 -1.07 0.77
N LYS A 163 -2.41 -0.54 -0.31
CA LYS A 163 -1.88 0.83 -0.37
C LYS A 163 -2.95 1.89 -0.10
N LEU A 164 -4.16 1.69 -0.62
CA LEU A 164 -5.27 2.61 -0.36
C LEU A 164 -5.74 2.58 1.10
N ARG A 165 -5.73 1.41 1.77
CA ARG A 165 -5.97 1.34 3.21
C ARG A 165 -4.90 2.13 3.99
N PHE A 166 -3.64 1.97 3.59
CA PHE A 166 -2.53 2.72 4.17
C PHE A 166 -2.71 4.24 4.01
N ILE A 167 -3.00 4.72 2.80
CA ILE A 167 -3.23 6.16 2.54
C ILE A 167 -4.37 6.71 3.42
N ARG A 168 -5.49 5.98 3.54
CA ARG A 168 -6.64 6.37 4.37
C ARG A 168 -6.33 6.38 5.88
N ALA A 169 -5.36 5.60 6.34
CA ALA A 169 -4.93 5.64 7.73
C ALA A 169 -4.00 6.84 8.01
N ILE A 170 -3.28 7.33 6.99
CA ILE A 170 -2.43 8.53 7.10
C ILE A 170 -3.22 9.82 6.87
N SER A 171 -4.24 9.84 6.03
CA SER A 171 -4.94 11.08 5.70
C SER A 171 -6.45 10.92 5.81
N ASP A 172 -7.10 11.92 6.38
CA ASP A 172 -8.56 12.08 6.32
C ASP A 172 -9.03 12.61 4.96
N GLU A 173 -8.09 12.97 4.07
CA GLU A 173 -8.38 13.40 2.71
C GLU A 173 -8.78 12.22 1.81
N PRO A 174 -9.65 12.46 0.82
CA PRO A 174 -9.99 11.45 -0.17
C PRO A 174 -8.72 10.97 -0.92
N PRO A 175 -8.59 9.67 -1.20
CA PRO A 175 -7.48 9.16 -1.99
C PRO A 175 -7.38 9.84 -3.36
N ASN A 176 -6.18 9.87 -3.92
CA ASN A 176 -5.90 10.46 -5.23
C ASN A 176 -6.93 9.98 -6.29
N PRO A 177 -7.61 10.91 -7.01
CA PRO A 177 -8.60 10.57 -8.02
C PRO A 177 -8.09 9.59 -9.10
N LEU A 178 -6.81 9.64 -9.48
CA LEU A 178 -6.21 8.65 -10.40
C LEU A 178 -6.29 7.25 -9.81
N LEU A 179 -5.81 7.07 -8.58
CA LEU A 179 -5.80 5.75 -7.95
C LEU A 179 -7.23 5.19 -7.84
N MET A 180 -8.22 6.07 -7.65
CA MET A 180 -9.63 5.70 -7.66
C MET A 180 -10.13 5.33 -9.06
N ASP A 181 -9.81 6.11 -10.10
CA ASP A 181 -10.19 5.81 -11.49
C ASP A 181 -9.53 4.52 -11.99
N MET A 182 -8.24 4.33 -11.71
CA MET A 182 -7.51 3.09 -11.98
C MET A 182 -8.17 1.91 -11.26
N GLN A 183 -8.46 2.02 -9.97
CA GLN A 183 -9.16 0.98 -9.22
C GLN A 183 -10.54 0.67 -9.81
N ALA A 184 -11.31 1.69 -10.18
CA ALA A 184 -12.64 1.52 -10.79
C ALA A 184 -12.57 0.81 -12.14
N ARG A 185 -11.49 1.01 -12.89
CA ARG A 185 -11.21 0.33 -14.17
C ARG A 185 -10.55 -1.04 -14.00
N GLY A 186 -10.22 -1.46 -12.76
CA GLY A 186 -9.51 -2.71 -12.50
C GLY A 186 -8.05 -2.67 -12.99
N LEU A 187 -7.41 -1.51 -12.92
CA LEU A 187 -6.04 -1.28 -13.36
C LEU A 187 -5.13 -0.93 -12.17
N ALA A 188 -3.88 -1.36 -12.26
CA ALA A 188 -2.78 -0.99 -11.37
C ALA A 188 -1.56 -0.57 -12.19
N ALA A 189 -0.69 0.27 -11.61
CA ALA A 189 0.48 0.80 -12.30
C ALA A 189 1.66 -0.18 -12.24
N LEU A 190 2.27 -0.44 -13.39
CA LEU A 190 3.60 -1.04 -13.51
C LEU A 190 4.69 0.03 -13.63
N SER A 191 4.39 1.15 -14.26
CA SER A 191 5.29 2.30 -14.32
C SER A 191 4.52 3.59 -14.55
N PHE A 192 5.10 4.71 -14.12
CA PHE A 192 4.59 6.06 -14.38
C PHE A 192 5.76 7.00 -14.65
N GLY A 193 5.94 7.37 -15.92
CA GLY A 193 7.07 8.16 -16.40
C GLY A 193 8.40 7.62 -15.87
N ASP A 194 9.25 8.53 -15.40
CA ASP A 194 10.52 8.21 -14.71
C ASP A 194 10.37 8.11 -13.18
N ARG A 195 9.17 8.36 -12.65
CA ARG A 195 8.90 8.55 -11.22
C ARG A 195 8.59 7.27 -10.49
N PHE A 196 8.04 6.27 -11.17
CA PHE A 196 7.67 5.00 -10.57
C PHE A 196 7.88 3.87 -11.57
N ARG A 197 8.48 2.78 -11.11
CA ARG A 197 8.62 1.55 -11.91
C ARG A 197 8.70 0.33 -11.01
N VAL A 198 7.81 -0.62 -11.23
CA VAL A 198 7.86 -1.95 -10.62
C VAL A 198 9.11 -2.68 -11.11
N THR A 199 9.86 -3.25 -10.18
CA THR A 199 11.06 -4.04 -10.45
C THR A 199 10.83 -5.51 -10.22
N ASP A 200 10.01 -5.89 -9.23
CA ASP A 200 9.68 -7.27 -8.91
C ASP A 200 8.32 -7.38 -8.21
N ILE A 201 7.64 -8.52 -8.35
CA ILE A 201 6.42 -8.82 -7.61
C ILE A 201 6.28 -10.33 -7.36
N SER A 202 5.84 -10.70 -6.16
CA SER A 202 5.73 -12.07 -5.69
C SER A 202 4.48 -12.27 -4.83
N ASP A 203 3.90 -13.46 -4.85
CA ASP A 203 2.81 -13.88 -3.95
C ASP A 203 3.31 -14.36 -2.57
N ASP A 204 4.62 -14.23 -2.32
CA ASP A 204 5.25 -14.44 -1.02
C ASP A 204 5.43 -13.10 -0.29
N ALA A 205 4.64 -12.87 0.76
CA ALA A 205 4.77 -11.72 1.65
C ALA A 205 6.00 -11.79 2.59
N GLY A 206 6.71 -12.91 2.59
CA GLY A 206 7.78 -13.21 3.51
C GLY A 206 7.29 -13.73 4.87
N PRO A 207 8.20 -13.88 5.84
CA PRO A 207 7.87 -14.40 7.16
C PRO A 207 6.79 -13.59 7.88
N ALA A 208 5.80 -14.25 8.48
CA ALA A 208 4.73 -13.59 9.24
C ALA A 208 5.25 -12.64 10.34
N GLY A 209 6.40 -12.95 10.94
CA GLY A 209 7.06 -12.09 11.92
C GLY A 209 7.47 -10.71 11.39
N ASN A 210 7.55 -10.53 10.06
CA ASN A 210 7.80 -9.22 9.46
C ASN A 210 6.67 -8.23 9.69
N PHE A 211 5.46 -8.73 9.99
CA PHE A 211 4.26 -7.94 10.26
C PHE A 211 4.00 -7.71 11.76
N GLU A 212 4.89 -8.21 12.62
CA GLU A 212 4.85 -7.96 14.05
C GLU A 212 5.68 -6.73 14.42
N LEU A 213 5.31 -6.08 15.53
CA LEU A 213 6.09 -4.97 16.06
C LEU A 213 7.27 -5.53 16.86
N PRO A 214 8.50 -5.08 16.59
CA PRO A 214 9.70 -5.61 17.26
C PRO A 214 9.86 -5.11 18.70
N ALA A 215 9.08 -4.10 19.10
CA ALA A 215 9.04 -3.55 20.45
C ALA A 215 7.64 -2.98 20.74
N GLU A 216 7.37 -2.70 22.01
CA GLU A 216 6.14 -2.01 22.40
C GLU A 216 6.10 -0.59 21.83
N PRO A 217 4.94 -0.12 21.31
CA PRO A 217 4.79 1.25 20.86
C PRO A 217 5.10 2.25 21.97
N MET A 218 5.90 3.26 21.64
CA MET A 218 6.20 4.35 22.55
C MET A 218 4.94 5.19 22.83
N ASN A 219 4.85 5.69 24.07
CA ASN A 219 3.83 6.67 24.44
C ASN A 219 4.51 8.03 24.63
N LEU A 220 4.49 8.84 23.58
CA LEU A 220 5.07 10.18 23.54
C LEU A 220 4.33 11.17 24.45
N GLY A 221 3.05 10.92 24.76
CA GLY A 221 2.26 11.74 25.68
C GLY A 221 2.83 11.80 27.10
N ASN A 222 3.53 10.73 27.53
CA ASN A 222 4.17 10.69 28.84
C ASN A 222 5.55 11.39 28.87
N MET A 223 6.21 11.58 27.72
CA MET A 223 7.50 12.28 27.65
C MET A 223 7.37 13.79 27.85
N SER A 224 6.29 14.41 27.36
CA SER A 224 6.02 15.85 27.58
C SER A 224 5.81 16.22 29.06
N ASN A 225 5.41 15.24 29.90
CA ASN A 225 5.17 15.46 31.32
C ASN A 225 6.44 15.31 32.19
N MET A 226 7.56 14.86 31.60
CA MET A 226 8.87 14.74 32.29
C MET A 226 9.75 15.99 32.13
N GLY A 227 9.27 17.01 31.39
CA GLY A 227 10.00 18.26 31.12
C GLY A 227 9.50 19.50 31.87
N GLN A 228 8.50 19.39 32.75
CA GLN A 228 8.08 20.48 33.61
C GLN A 228 8.67 20.30 35.02
N PRO A 229 9.64 21.13 35.45
CA PRO A 229 10.02 21.22 36.86
C PRO A 229 8.91 21.84 37.73
#